data_AF-A0A2T6M3G3-F1
#
_entry.id   AF-A0A2T6M3G3-F1
#
_cell.length_a   1.000
_cell.length_b   1.000
_cell.length_c   1.000
_cell.angle_alpha   90.00
_cell.angle_beta   90.00
_cell.angle_gamma   90.00
#
_symmetry.space_group_name_H-M   'P 1'
#
loop_
_entity.id
_entity.type
_entity.pdbx_description
1 polymer ?
#
loop_
_entity_poly.entity_id
_entity_poly.type
_entity_poly.pdbx_seq_one_letter_code
_entity_poly.pdbx_strand_id
1 'polypeptide(L)'
;MLTFRKTISIAAASALALGVAACNHSSSTPDADPSAQASNGLPALPAAVPLQAGAATAMAPAPAAQALPIQNRVRVARVANQRDAYAYLDRAEGVTRAIGDAPPDYSYDDGGVNPWVWQTSLGDRRYAEPVDGGYRYYYYQADSDTPYLVRDPQYSYAYSGPQLVAVYDDRGDLLPPDDYETRVDYASRYYDRAAYLAQLSQEREHRGVIAANWAARRAEIAAQQAQWSQDMAQQAEWQAYHQEHEAQERAQWQEEAQRRAMEAQQFAAWQQVGFMSPPPRPVVYSPPPPPPQQRPSGWFSNWFGNDRQRQEQQRQQAAFAQQQQAMAQQAAFQRARQQATMQQQQQQQFMQQRQQQQFFAQQRAQQQSQQAAMQRAQMQMAQQRAQQAAMQHASMQQAAMQHAQMQRMAMQQAQQQAQARAANQRAQMMQQQQARRAQEQQMAAQHQAAAQAQRAQAQAQRAQEQAQRAQAMQAERAQAQQRAMQQQAQQRQMQQQRAQEMAQQRQAQAQARERAQAQAAQHREEAMARAQQMQAQRAQAQAQHQAQMAAQHQAEQERAMAAHAHHEGGHPG
;
A
#
# COMPACT_ATOMS: atom_id res chain seq x y z
N MET A 1 -40.61 25.22 -36.16
CA MET A 1 -41.99 25.61 -35.75
C MET A 1 -42.63 24.41 -35.09
N LEU A 2 -42.83 24.44 -33.77
CA LEU A 2 -43.89 23.73 -33.05
C LEU A 2 -43.93 24.30 -31.63
N THR A 3 -45.12 24.75 -31.27
CA THR A 3 -45.49 25.68 -30.21
C THR A 3 -46.06 24.95 -29.00
N PHE A 4 -45.77 25.49 -27.81
CA PHE A 4 -46.56 25.52 -26.57
C PHE A 4 -47.21 24.23 -26.01
N ARG A 5 -46.99 23.99 -24.70
CA ARG A 5 -48.05 24.18 -23.69
C ARG A 5 -47.50 24.17 -22.25
N LYS A 6 -47.86 25.24 -21.52
CA LYS A 6 -47.80 25.39 -20.06
C LYS A 6 -49.00 24.65 -19.44
N THR A 7 -48.79 24.00 -18.31
CA THR A 7 -49.84 23.77 -17.30
C THR A 7 -49.25 23.94 -15.91
N ILE A 8 -49.75 24.98 -15.25
CA ILE A 8 -49.61 25.30 -13.82
C ILE A 8 -50.80 24.64 -13.13
N SER A 9 -50.57 23.96 -12.01
CA SER A 9 -51.61 23.69 -11.00
C SER A 9 -51.03 23.90 -9.60
N ILE A 10 -51.72 24.75 -8.84
CA ILE A 10 -51.46 25.23 -7.48
C ILE A 10 -52.45 24.54 -6.51
N ALA A 11 -52.09 24.51 -5.21
CA ALA A 11 -52.91 24.29 -4.01
C ALA A 11 -53.07 22.82 -3.55
N ALA A 12 -53.12 22.43 -2.27
CA ALA A 12 -53.19 23.14 -0.98
C ALA A 12 -52.67 22.18 0.12
N ALA A 13 -51.91 22.67 1.12
CA ALA A 13 -52.30 22.86 2.53
C ALA A 13 -52.76 21.62 3.33
N SER A 14 -52.03 21.31 4.41
CA SER A 14 -52.58 21.07 5.77
C SER A 14 -51.45 21.03 6.83
N ALA A 15 -51.61 21.87 7.84
CA ALA A 15 -50.86 21.92 9.10
C ALA A 15 -51.55 21.05 10.18
N LEU A 16 -50.80 20.61 11.21
CA LEU A 16 -51.19 20.25 12.60
C LEU A 16 -49.89 19.81 13.31
N ALA A 17 -49.28 20.58 14.23
CA ALA A 17 -49.60 20.86 15.64
C ALA A 17 -49.19 19.76 16.66
N LEU A 18 -48.12 20.08 17.42
CA LEU A 18 -47.84 19.89 18.86
C LEU A 18 -48.01 18.52 19.57
N GLY A 19 -46.96 18.14 20.31
CA GLY A 19 -47.01 17.15 21.41
C GLY A 19 -45.69 17.12 22.21
N VAL A 20 -45.73 17.69 23.41
CA VAL A 20 -44.66 17.86 24.41
C VAL A 20 -44.65 16.66 25.38
N ALA A 21 -43.50 16.17 25.87
CA ALA A 21 -43.24 15.86 27.31
C ALA A 21 -41.97 15.01 27.59
N ALA A 22 -41.48 15.21 28.83
CA ALA A 22 -40.51 14.46 29.65
C ALA A 22 -39.02 14.78 29.44
N CYS A 23 -38.40 15.71 30.19
CA CYS A 23 -38.05 15.68 31.62
C CYS A 23 -37.15 14.49 31.99
N ASN A 24 -35.83 14.71 32.06
CA ASN A 24 -35.08 14.18 33.19
C ASN A 24 -33.97 15.14 33.63
N HIS A 25 -33.99 15.45 34.92
CA HIS A 25 -33.15 16.41 35.62
C HIS A 25 -32.13 15.57 36.41
N SER A 26 -30.84 15.81 36.21
CA SER A 26 -29.79 15.25 37.08
C SER A 26 -28.65 16.24 37.14
N SER A 27 -28.75 17.10 38.15
CA SER A 27 -27.76 18.06 38.61
C SER A 27 -26.57 17.36 39.25
N SER A 28 -25.36 17.62 38.74
CA SER A 28 -24.12 17.61 39.52
C SER A 28 -23.07 18.49 38.83
N THR A 29 -22.99 19.73 39.29
CA THR A 29 -21.86 20.65 39.07
C THR A 29 -20.69 20.25 39.98
N PRO A 30 -19.45 20.36 39.47
CA PRO A 30 -18.43 21.09 40.20
C PRO A 30 -17.82 22.20 39.33
N ASP A 31 -17.70 23.35 39.97
CA ASP A 31 -17.03 24.61 39.58
C ASP A 31 -16.25 24.62 38.26
N ALA A 32 -16.74 25.42 37.31
CA ALA A 32 -16.05 25.77 36.07
C ALA A 32 -15.95 27.29 35.93
N ASP A 33 -14.70 27.71 35.69
CA ASP A 33 -14.20 29.02 35.27
C ASP A 33 -15.15 29.77 34.29
N PRO A 34 -15.51 31.05 34.53
CA PRO A 34 -16.48 31.78 33.71
C PRO A 34 -15.80 32.49 32.52
N SER A 35 -15.12 31.76 31.65
CA SER A 35 -14.53 32.34 30.41
C SER A 35 -14.51 31.42 29.18
N ALA A 36 -15.45 30.46 29.10
CA ALA A 36 -15.63 29.61 27.91
C ALA A 36 -17.11 29.54 27.47
N GLN A 37 -17.72 30.68 27.15
CA GLN A 37 -19.05 30.70 26.54
C GLN A 37 -19.11 31.70 25.38
N ALA A 38 -18.59 31.28 24.21
CA ALA A 38 -18.93 31.89 22.92
C ALA A 38 -18.58 30.95 21.75
N SER A 39 -19.18 29.76 21.70
CA SER A 39 -19.29 29.00 20.46
C SER A 39 -20.34 27.89 20.60
N ASN A 40 -21.63 28.28 20.61
CA ASN A 40 -22.74 27.37 20.29
C ASN A 40 -22.73 27.09 18.77
N GLY A 41 -21.62 26.53 18.27
CA GLY A 41 -21.55 25.97 16.92
C GLY A 41 -22.33 24.66 16.90
N LEU A 42 -23.06 24.40 15.82
CA LEU A 42 -23.60 23.08 15.54
C LEU A 42 -22.46 22.04 15.66
N PRO A 43 -22.74 20.81 16.13
CA PRO A 43 -21.72 19.77 16.16
C PRO A 43 -21.15 19.56 14.75
N ALA A 44 -19.82 19.46 14.65
CA ALA A 44 -19.16 19.20 13.38
C ALA A 44 -19.72 17.93 12.74
N LEU A 45 -19.95 17.97 11.42
CA LEU A 45 -20.40 16.80 10.67
C LEU A 45 -19.35 15.67 10.77
N PRO A 46 -19.78 14.41 10.82
CA PRO A 46 -18.85 13.29 10.94
C PRO A 46 -17.95 13.22 9.69
N ALA A 47 -16.63 13.19 9.90
CA ALA A 47 -15.63 13.13 8.82
C ALA A 47 -15.78 11.92 7.88
N ALA A 48 -16.40 10.84 8.35
CA ALA A 48 -16.73 9.67 7.56
C ALA A 48 -18.03 9.04 8.06
N VAL A 49 -18.84 8.53 7.13
CA VAL A 49 -20.12 7.88 7.43
C VAL A 49 -20.16 6.47 6.80
N PRO A 50 -20.88 5.51 7.40
CA PRO A 50 -20.96 4.16 6.84
C PRO A 50 -21.50 4.15 5.41
N LEU A 51 -20.96 3.28 4.57
CA LEU A 51 -21.48 3.05 3.22
C LEU A 51 -22.94 2.60 3.26
N GLN A 52 -23.71 3.01 2.25
CA GLN A 52 -25.11 2.61 2.11
C GLN A 52 -25.20 1.32 1.29
N ALA A 53 -25.91 0.32 1.82
CA ALA A 53 -26.31 -0.83 1.03
C ALA A 53 -27.43 -0.42 0.06
N GLY A 54 -27.35 -0.86 -1.19
CA GLY A 54 -28.34 -0.54 -2.21
C GLY A 54 -27.88 -0.92 -3.61
N ALA A 55 -28.83 -0.94 -4.54
CA ALA A 55 -28.52 -1.11 -5.95
C ALA A 55 -27.77 0.12 -6.47
N ALA A 56 -26.90 -0.08 -7.48
CA ALA A 56 -26.20 1.03 -8.10
C ALA A 56 -27.20 2.00 -8.75
N THR A 57 -26.99 3.29 -8.55
CA THR A 57 -27.79 4.38 -9.12
C THR A 57 -26.98 5.12 -10.16
N ALA A 58 -27.67 5.70 -11.16
CA ALA A 58 -27.02 6.57 -12.12
C ALA A 58 -26.47 7.82 -11.41
N MET A 59 -25.20 8.13 -11.64
CA MET A 59 -24.59 9.36 -11.15
C MET A 59 -24.71 10.43 -12.23
N ALA A 60 -25.26 11.60 -11.88
CA ALA A 60 -25.25 12.75 -12.78
C ALA A 60 -23.82 13.27 -12.92
N PRO A 61 -23.34 13.54 -14.16
CA PRO A 61 -22.04 14.17 -14.34
C PRO A 61 -22.08 15.62 -13.84
N ALA A 62 -20.98 16.07 -13.26
CA ALA A 62 -20.75 17.46 -12.95
C ALA A 62 -20.67 18.30 -14.23
N PRO A 63 -20.96 19.62 -14.15
CA PRO A 63 -20.84 20.50 -15.30
C PRO A 63 -19.45 20.48 -15.94
N ALA A 64 -19.43 20.56 -17.26
CA ALA A 64 -18.20 20.80 -18.02
C ALA A 64 -17.55 22.12 -17.58
N ALA A 65 -16.23 22.24 -17.74
CA ALA A 65 -15.46 23.38 -17.26
C ALA A 65 -16.06 24.72 -17.70
N GLN A 66 -16.46 24.83 -18.97
CA GLN A 66 -16.98 26.03 -19.60
C GLN A 66 -18.35 26.47 -19.04
N ALA A 67 -19.09 25.55 -18.41
CA ALA A 67 -20.38 25.83 -17.80
C ALA A 67 -20.26 26.30 -16.33
N LEU A 68 -19.11 26.13 -15.71
CA LEU A 68 -18.85 26.62 -14.35
C LEU A 68 -18.67 28.14 -14.35
N PRO A 69 -19.21 28.90 -13.37
CA PRO A 69 -19.00 30.34 -13.31
C PRO A 69 -17.55 30.70 -12.97
N ILE A 70 -17.11 31.90 -13.38
CA ILE A 70 -15.91 32.56 -12.83
C ILE A 70 -16.41 33.66 -11.91
N GLN A 71 -16.13 33.55 -10.62
CA GLN A 71 -16.35 34.59 -9.61
C GLN A 71 -15.06 35.37 -9.39
N ASN A 72 -13.93 34.66 -9.22
CA ASN A 72 -12.62 35.25 -8.98
C ASN A 72 -11.62 34.74 -10.01
N ARG A 73 -11.09 35.64 -10.82
CA ARG A 73 -10.01 35.28 -11.74
C ARG A 73 -8.73 35.05 -10.95
N VAL A 74 -8.17 33.84 -11.04
CA VAL A 74 -6.86 33.55 -10.43
C VAL A 74 -5.77 34.33 -11.16
N ARG A 75 -4.70 34.68 -10.44
CA ARG A 75 -3.54 35.36 -11.05
C ARG A 75 -2.49 34.33 -11.43
N VAL A 76 -1.88 34.47 -12.60
CA VAL A 76 -0.72 33.65 -12.94
C VAL A 76 0.47 34.09 -12.09
N ALA A 77 1.19 33.13 -11.53
CA ALA A 77 2.45 33.33 -10.84
C ALA A 77 3.44 32.26 -11.26
N ARG A 78 4.72 32.48 -10.95
CA ARG A 78 5.78 31.51 -11.23
C ARG A 78 6.33 30.98 -9.91
N VAL A 79 6.56 29.68 -9.85
CA VAL A 79 7.38 29.09 -8.79
C VAL A 79 8.81 29.61 -8.89
N ALA A 80 9.51 29.72 -7.74
CA ALA A 80 10.87 30.25 -7.71
C ALA A 80 11.85 29.33 -8.46
N ASN A 81 11.75 28.01 -8.25
CA ASN A 81 12.45 27.01 -9.06
C ASN A 81 11.43 26.18 -9.82
N GLN A 82 11.65 25.95 -11.12
CA GLN A 82 10.71 25.20 -11.95
C GLN A 82 10.49 23.77 -11.46
N ARG A 83 11.52 23.14 -10.88
CA ARG A 83 11.42 21.80 -10.29
C ARG A 83 10.46 21.74 -9.09
N ASP A 84 10.33 22.83 -8.34
CA ASP A 84 9.40 22.94 -7.21
C ASP A 84 7.93 22.98 -7.67
N ALA A 85 7.65 23.10 -8.97
CA ALA A 85 6.30 22.89 -9.50
C ALA A 85 5.85 21.44 -9.28
N TYR A 86 6.69 20.44 -9.56
CA TYR A 86 6.30 19.02 -9.48
C TYR A 86 5.85 18.55 -8.09
N ALA A 87 6.20 19.33 -7.11
CA ALA A 87 5.80 19.20 -5.73
C ALA A 87 4.26 19.10 -5.57
N TYR A 88 3.49 19.87 -6.34
CA TYR A 88 2.02 19.78 -6.31
C TYR A 88 1.48 18.43 -6.77
N LEU A 89 2.07 17.87 -7.85
CA LEU A 89 1.71 16.55 -8.36
C LEU A 89 2.17 15.45 -7.40
N ASP A 90 3.39 15.56 -6.88
CA ASP A 90 3.98 14.59 -5.95
C ASP A 90 3.14 14.42 -4.68
N ARG A 91 2.70 15.53 -4.07
CA ARG A 91 1.79 15.48 -2.91
C ARG A 91 0.44 14.82 -3.27
N ALA A 92 -0.14 15.19 -4.41
CA ALA A 92 -1.41 14.62 -4.86
C ALA A 92 -1.30 13.12 -5.19
N GLU A 93 -0.14 12.68 -5.71
CA GLU A 93 0.22 11.27 -5.90
C GLU A 93 0.29 10.57 -4.55
N GLY A 94 1.00 11.15 -3.58
CA GLY A 94 1.12 10.66 -2.21
C GLY A 94 -0.24 10.42 -1.57
N VAL A 95 -1.14 11.42 -1.61
CA VAL A 95 -2.53 11.31 -1.13
C VAL A 95 -3.30 10.23 -1.88
N THR A 96 -3.18 10.18 -3.22
CA THR A 96 -3.89 9.21 -4.06
C THR A 96 -3.46 7.77 -3.75
N ARG A 97 -2.16 7.55 -3.63
CA ARG A 97 -1.55 6.25 -3.29
C ARG A 97 -1.87 5.84 -1.86
N ALA A 98 -1.91 6.79 -0.92
CA ALA A 98 -2.31 6.52 0.46
C ALA A 98 -3.78 6.07 0.55
N ILE A 99 -4.67 6.67 -0.24
CA ILE A 99 -6.08 6.25 -0.31
C ILE A 99 -6.21 4.87 -0.99
N GLY A 100 -5.52 4.66 -2.11
CA GLY A 100 -5.62 3.42 -2.90
C GLY A 100 -7.07 3.08 -3.29
N ASP A 101 -7.46 1.82 -3.08
CA ASP A 101 -8.79 1.26 -3.41
C ASP A 101 -9.81 1.39 -2.26
N ALA A 102 -9.52 2.20 -1.24
CA ALA A 102 -10.46 2.41 -0.14
C ALA A 102 -11.72 3.17 -0.63
N PRO A 103 -12.91 2.81 -0.11
CA PRO A 103 -14.13 3.52 -0.43
C PRO A 103 -14.09 5.00 0.02
N PRO A 104 -14.90 5.89 -0.59
CA PRO A 104 -15.04 7.26 -0.11
C PRO A 104 -15.64 7.29 1.30
N ASP A 105 -15.23 8.29 2.08
CA ASP A 105 -15.69 8.49 3.46
C ASP A 105 -17.14 9.00 3.50
N TYR A 106 -17.52 9.82 2.52
CA TYR A 106 -18.88 10.31 2.35
C TYR A 106 -19.11 10.89 0.94
N SER A 107 -20.36 11.27 0.70
CA SER A 107 -20.82 12.13 -0.38
C SER A 107 -21.83 13.13 0.16
N TYR A 108 -22.19 14.13 -0.64
CA TYR A 108 -23.28 15.06 -0.36
C TYR A 108 -23.96 15.43 -1.68
N ASP A 109 -25.22 15.90 -1.60
CA ASP A 109 -25.97 16.32 -2.78
C ASP A 109 -25.60 17.74 -3.20
N ASP A 110 -25.23 17.87 -4.47
CA ASP A 110 -25.02 19.14 -5.16
C ASP A 110 -25.84 19.17 -6.46
N GLY A 111 -27.12 19.50 -6.32
CA GLY A 111 -28.01 19.64 -7.47
C GLY A 111 -28.13 18.35 -8.30
N GLY A 112 -28.09 17.18 -7.64
CA GLY A 112 -28.13 15.86 -8.28
C GLY A 112 -26.76 15.27 -8.59
N VAL A 113 -25.68 16.05 -8.56
CA VAL A 113 -24.30 15.54 -8.55
C VAL A 113 -23.96 15.12 -7.14
N ASN A 114 -23.30 13.97 -6.98
CA ASN A 114 -22.87 13.48 -5.67
C ASN A 114 -21.35 13.31 -5.67
N PRO A 115 -20.58 14.36 -5.34
CA PRO A 115 -19.13 14.25 -5.22
C PRO A 115 -18.74 13.21 -4.18
N TRP A 116 -17.69 12.46 -4.45
CA TRP A 116 -17.10 11.51 -3.50
C TRP A 116 -15.93 12.15 -2.78
N VAL A 117 -15.89 12.00 -1.47
CA VAL A 117 -14.87 12.62 -0.63
C VAL A 117 -14.08 11.57 0.13
N TRP A 118 -12.76 11.73 0.12
CA TRP A 118 -11.84 11.08 1.05
C TRP A 118 -11.13 12.13 1.88
N GLN A 119 -10.93 11.86 3.15
CA GLN A 119 -10.13 12.63 4.10
C GLN A 119 -9.04 11.74 4.66
N THR A 120 -7.81 12.24 4.75
CA THR A 120 -6.69 11.47 5.30
C THR A 120 -6.51 11.74 6.80
N SER A 121 -5.70 10.92 7.48
CA SER A 121 -5.30 11.17 8.87
C SER A 121 -4.61 12.50 9.12
N LEU A 122 -4.04 13.10 8.08
CA LEU A 122 -3.37 14.40 8.15
C LEU A 122 -4.31 15.56 7.87
N GLY A 123 -5.59 15.30 7.59
CA GLY A 123 -6.59 16.32 7.28
C GLY A 123 -6.67 16.69 5.79
N ASP A 124 -5.76 16.22 4.93
CA ASP A 124 -5.88 16.41 3.48
C ASP A 124 -7.18 15.79 2.98
N ARG A 125 -7.85 16.47 2.05
CA ARG A 125 -9.11 16.02 1.43
C ARG A 125 -8.92 15.85 -0.06
N ARG A 126 -9.50 14.79 -0.63
CA ARG A 126 -9.62 14.58 -2.08
C ARG A 126 -11.08 14.46 -2.44
N TYR A 127 -11.55 15.31 -3.35
CA TYR A 127 -12.91 15.22 -3.88
C TYR A 127 -12.84 14.64 -5.30
N ALA A 128 -13.82 13.84 -5.69
CA ALA A 128 -13.97 13.34 -7.06
C ALA A 128 -15.39 13.62 -7.57
N GLU A 129 -15.46 14.35 -8.69
CA GLU A 129 -16.70 14.57 -9.43
C GLU A 129 -16.68 13.74 -10.71
N PRO A 130 -17.73 12.98 -11.03
CA PRO A 130 -17.85 12.36 -12.34
C PRO A 130 -18.00 13.47 -13.39
N VAL A 131 -17.26 13.39 -14.49
CA VAL A 131 -17.36 14.31 -15.63
C VAL A 131 -17.42 13.49 -16.92
N ASP A 132 -17.71 14.13 -18.04
CA ASP A 132 -17.53 13.47 -19.33
C ASP A 132 -16.06 13.08 -19.52
N GLY A 133 -15.80 11.83 -19.90
CA GLY A 133 -14.45 11.29 -20.03
C GLY A 133 -13.75 10.83 -18.74
N GLY A 134 -14.41 10.84 -17.57
CA GLY A 134 -13.86 10.23 -16.35
C GLY A 134 -14.20 11.00 -15.07
N TYR A 135 -13.18 11.43 -14.33
CA TYR A 135 -13.33 12.15 -13.07
C TYR A 135 -12.50 13.43 -13.04
N ARG A 136 -13.04 14.45 -12.39
CA ARG A 136 -12.30 15.63 -11.96
C ARG A 136 -11.99 15.51 -10.48
N TYR A 137 -10.74 15.65 -10.12
CA TYR A 137 -10.24 15.53 -8.76
C TYR A 137 -9.82 16.88 -8.20
N TYR A 138 -10.17 17.15 -6.94
CA TYR A 138 -9.77 18.36 -6.23
C TYR A 138 -9.00 17.95 -4.98
N TYR A 139 -7.82 18.50 -4.79
CA TYR A 139 -6.94 18.18 -3.68
C TYR A 139 -6.81 19.38 -2.76
N TYR A 140 -7.19 19.18 -1.50
CA TYR A 140 -7.15 20.17 -0.45
C TYR A 140 -6.18 19.73 0.62
N GLN A 141 -5.54 20.70 1.22
CA GLN A 141 -4.80 20.45 2.44
C GLN A 141 -5.73 20.37 3.63
N ALA A 142 -5.17 19.91 4.75
CA ALA A 142 -5.75 20.09 6.07
C ALA A 142 -6.24 21.53 6.25
N ASP A 143 -7.50 21.67 6.66
CA ASP A 143 -8.16 22.93 7.01
C ASP A 143 -8.21 23.99 5.88
N SER A 144 -7.83 23.64 4.65
CA SER A 144 -7.94 24.55 3.51
C SER A 144 -9.26 24.34 2.78
N ASP A 145 -10.00 25.43 2.58
CA ASP A 145 -11.21 25.46 1.75
C ASP A 145 -10.91 25.74 0.28
N THR A 146 -9.63 25.89 -0.06
CA THR A 146 -9.18 26.12 -1.44
C THR A 146 -8.23 24.99 -1.88
N PRO A 147 -8.27 24.59 -3.16
CA PRO A 147 -7.46 23.49 -3.62
C PRO A 147 -6.00 23.94 -3.77
N TYR A 148 -5.07 23.02 -3.55
CA TYR A 148 -3.68 23.20 -4.01
C TYR A 148 -3.47 22.59 -5.40
N LEU A 149 -4.31 21.61 -5.79
CA LEU A 149 -4.30 21.00 -7.11
C LEU A 149 -5.73 20.65 -7.54
N VAL A 150 -6.08 20.93 -8.79
CA VAL A 150 -7.27 20.39 -9.45
C VAL A 150 -6.83 19.64 -10.70
N ARG A 151 -7.30 18.40 -10.89
CA ARG A 151 -7.01 17.59 -12.07
C ARG A 151 -8.31 17.25 -12.79
N ASP A 152 -8.36 17.54 -14.07
CA ASP A 152 -9.40 17.03 -14.98
C ASP A 152 -8.78 15.96 -15.91
N PRO A 153 -9.55 15.35 -16.83
CA PRO A 153 -9.02 14.33 -17.74
C PRO A 153 -7.92 14.80 -18.71
N GLN A 154 -7.71 16.12 -18.89
CA GLN A 154 -6.82 16.71 -19.89
C GLN A 154 -5.67 17.52 -19.30
N TYR A 155 -5.84 18.12 -18.11
CA TYR A 155 -4.88 19.00 -17.47
C TYR A 155 -4.92 18.90 -15.94
N SER A 156 -3.83 19.29 -15.31
CA SER A 156 -3.78 19.58 -13.87
C SER A 156 -3.39 21.03 -13.61
N TYR A 157 -4.03 21.67 -12.63
CA TYR A 157 -3.87 23.09 -12.29
C TYR A 157 -3.42 23.19 -10.83
N ALA A 158 -2.24 23.74 -10.59
CA ALA A 158 -1.69 23.91 -9.26
C ALA A 158 -1.80 25.35 -8.77
N TYR A 159 -2.16 25.50 -7.49
CA TYR A 159 -2.47 26.78 -6.89
C TYR A 159 -1.65 27.07 -5.64
N SER A 160 -1.09 28.27 -5.54
CA SER A 160 -0.57 28.83 -4.30
C SER A 160 -1.53 29.90 -3.80
N GLY A 161 -2.49 29.52 -2.96
CA GLY A 161 -3.65 30.37 -2.67
C GLY A 161 -4.40 30.72 -3.96
N PRO A 162 -4.77 31.98 -4.22
CA PRO A 162 -5.51 32.37 -5.43
C PRO A 162 -4.61 32.57 -6.67
N GLN A 163 -3.41 31.97 -6.70
CA GLN A 163 -2.45 32.11 -7.80
C GLN A 163 -2.26 30.78 -8.52
N LEU A 164 -2.42 30.77 -9.84
CA LEU A 164 -2.07 29.65 -10.70
C LEU A 164 -0.56 29.63 -10.88
N VAL A 165 0.11 28.61 -10.34
CA VAL A 165 1.58 28.53 -10.33
C VAL A 165 2.15 27.45 -11.24
N ALA A 166 1.34 26.46 -11.62
CA ALA A 166 1.72 25.44 -12.57
C ALA A 166 0.50 24.88 -13.31
N VAL A 167 0.70 24.53 -14.57
CA VAL A 167 -0.26 23.78 -15.38
C VAL A 167 0.46 22.57 -15.95
N TYR A 168 -0.15 21.40 -15.86
CA TYR A 168 0.37 20.16 -16.41
C TYR A 168 -0.58 19.64 -17.48
N ASP A 169 -0.04 19.00 -18.52
CA ASP A 169 -0.85 18.24 -19.46
C ASP A 169 -1.41 16.95 -18.83
N ASP A 170 -2.07 16.13 -19.66
CA ASP A 170 -2.69 14.87 -19.27
C ASP A 170 -1.68 13.81 -18.81
N ARG A 171 -0.42 13.95 -19.24
CA ARG A 171 0.70 13.06 -18.88
C ARG A 171 1.54 13.60 -17.72
N GLY A 172 1.13 14.72 -17.14
CA GLY A 172 1.84 15.38 -16.04
C GLY A 172 3.04 16.21 -16.47
N ASP A 173 3.23 16.48 -17.77
CA ASP A 173 4.28 17.39 -18.24
C ASP A 173 3.95 18.82 -17.86
N LEU A 174 4.90 19.52 -17.23
CA LEU A 174 4.76 20.94 -16.92
C LEU A 174 4.73 21.78 -18.20
N LEU A 175 3.65 22.53 -18.40
CA LEU A 175 3.55 23.45 -19.53
C LEU A 175 4.54 24.63 -19.37
N PRO A 176 5.01 25.22 -20.48
CA PRO A 176 5.71 26.49 -20.44
C PRO A 176 4.91 27.56 -19.69
N PRO A 177 5.53 28.38 -18.82
CA PRO A 177 4.82 29.40 -18.05
C PRO A 177 4.02 30.41 -18.89
N ASP A 178 4.45 30.66 -20.12
CA ASP A 178 3.76 31.57 -21.05
C ASP A 178 2.42 30.99 -21.54
N ASP A 179 2.24 29.67 -21.47
CA ASP A 179 0.99 29.00 -21.83
C ASP A 179 -0.05 29.01 -20.69
N TYR A 180 0.33 29.37 -19.46
CA TYR A 180 -0.58 29.39 -18.30
C TYR A 180 -1.70 30.42 -18.49
N GLU A 181 -1.42 31.55 -19.15
CA GLU A 181 -2.42 32.58 -19.42
C GLU A 181 -3.55 32.07 -20.31
N THR A 182 -3.26 31.17 -21.25
CA THR A 182 -4.29 30.54 -22.10
C THR A 182 -5.24 29.63 -21.31
N ARG A 183 -4.84 29.27 -20.09
CA ARG A 183 -5.53 28.33 -19.21
C ARG A 183 -6.14 28.99 -17.97
N VAL A 184 -5.89 30.28 -17.76
CA VAL A 184 -6.31 30.99 -16.55
C VAL A 184 -7.83 30.98 -16.34
N ASP A 185 -8.62 31.01 -17.41
CA ASP A 185 -10.09 30.96 -17.31
C ASP A 185 -10.57 29.60 -16.81
N TYR A 186 -9.98 28.50 -17.28
CA TYR A 186 -10.28 27.15 -16.78
C TYR A 186 -9.84 27.00 -15.32
N ALA A 187 -8.63 27.45 -15.02
CA ALA A 187 -8.10 27.42 -13.66
C ALA A 187 -8.96 28.24 -12.69
N SER A 188 -9.51 29.39 -13.11
CA SER A 188 -10.38 30.23 -12.28
C SER A 188 -11.69 29.51 -11.96
N ARG A 189 -12.33 28.91 -12.97
CA ARG A 189 -13.57 28.13 -12.81
C ARG A 189 -13.39 26.98 -11.84
N TYR A 190 -12.27 26.27 -11.95
CA TYR A 190 -11.95 25.15 -11.06
C TYR A 190 -11.60 25.59 -9.64
N TYR A 191 -10.91 26.71 -9.48
CA TYR A 191 -10.64 27.27 -8.17
C TYR A 191 -11.94 27.66 -7.45
N ASP A 192 -12.83 28.38 -8.13
CA ASP A 192 -14.13 28.78 -7.57
C ASP A 192 -15.03 27.57 -7.31
N ARG A 193 -15.07 26.59 -8.22
CA ARG A 193 -15.82 25.33 -8.01
C ARG A 193 -15.29 24.55 -6.81
N ALA A 194 -13.98 24.47 -6.65
CA ALA A 194 -13.36 23.78 -5.52
C ALA A 194 -13.70 24.45 -4.19
N ALA A 195 -13.67 25.79 -4.13
CA ALA A 195 -14.06 26.54 -2.94
C ALA A 195 -15.54 26.33 -2.60
N TYR A 196 -16.41 26.38 -3.63
CA TYR A 196 -17.83 26.06 -3.49
C TYR A 196 -18.07 24.64 -2.93
N LEU A 197 -17.39 23.63 -3.47
CA LEU A 197 -17.52 22.25 -3.00
C LEU A 197 -17.06 22.09 -1.56
N ALA A 198 -15.93 22.72 -1.18
CA ALA A 198 -15.43 22.66 0.19
C ALA A 198 -16.40 23.31 1.19
N GLN A 199 -16.98 24.44 0.84
CA GLN A 199 -18.03 25.09 1.63
C GLN A 199 -19.28 24.20 1.72
N LEU A 200 -19.76 23.69 0.58
CA LEU A 200 -20.96 22.86 0.52
C LEU A 200 -20.81 21.59 1.36
N SER A 201 -19.61 20.98 1.35
CA SER A 201 -19.28 19.83 2.18
C SER A 201 -19.41 20.11 3.68
N GLN A 202 -19.19 21.34 4.13
CA GLN A 202 -19.32 21.69 5.55
C GLN A 202 -20.77 21.96 5.96
N GLU A 203 -21.59 22.41 5.01
CA GLU A 203 -22.97 22.82 5.25
C GLU A 203 -23.97 21.68 5.04
N ARG A 204 -23.68 20.74 4.13
CA ARG A 204 -24.61 19.67 3.74
C ARG A 204 -24.38 18.41 4.54
N GLU A 205 -25.49 17.71 4.81
CA GLU A 205 -25.47 16.40 5.45
C GLU A 205 -24.55 15.42 4.69
N HIS A 206 -23.57 14.86 5.41
CA HIS A 206 -22.73 13.79 4.89
C HIS A 206 -23.53 12.50 4.77
N ARG A 207 -23.55 11.93 3.56
CA ARG A 207 -24.27 10.70 3.23
C ARG A 207 -23.29 9.61 2.82
N GLY A 208 -23.57 8.38 3.26
CA GLY A 208 -22.80 7.22 2.85
C GLY A 208 -22.90 7.01 1.35
N VAL A 209 -21.76 6.72 0.72
CA VAL A 209 -21.74 6.33 -0.69
C VAL A 209 -22.44 4.99 -0.84
N ILE A 210 -23.27 4.85 -1.88
CA ILE A 210 -23.89 3.57 -2.22
C ILE A 210 -22.78 2.57 -2.59
N ALA A 211 -22.68 1.48 -1.85
CA ALA A 211 -21.62 0.48 -1.98
C ALA A 211 -21.51 -0.08 -3.40
N ALA A 212 -22.65 -0.30 -4.06
CA ALA A 212 -22.70 -0.75 -5.44
C ALA A 212 -22.18 0.29 -6.45
N ASN A 213 -22.33 1.60 -6.17
CA ASN A 213 -21.76 2.65 -7.02
C ASN A 213 -20.23 2.66 -6.92
N TRP A 214 -19.69 2.56 -5.70
CA TRP A 214 -18.23 2.42 -5.52
C TRP A 214 -17.70 1.16 -6.20
N ALA A 215 -18.34 0.01 -5.96
CA ALA A 215 -17.95 -1.26 -6.58
C ALA A 215 -17.93 -1.21 -8.11
N ALA A 216 -18.90 -0.53 -8.72
CA ALA A 216 -19.00 -0.39 -10.18
C ALA A 216 -17.89 0.49 -10.79
N ARG A 217 -17.32 1.43 -10.01
CA ARG A 217 -16.37 2.45 -10.51
C ARG A 217 -14.94 2.28 -10.04
N ARG A 218 -14.71 1.58 -8.93
CA ARG A 218 -13.37 1.45 -8.34
C ARG A 218 -12.31 0.95 -9.34
N ALA A 219 -12.67 0.05 -10.24
CA ALA A 219 -11.74 -0.51 -11.21
C ALA A 219 -11.33 0.52 -12.28
N GLU A 220 -12.29 1.33 -12.74
CA GLU A 220 -12.03 2.45 -13.65
C GLU A 220 -11.14 3.50 -12.97
N ILE A 221 -11.46 3.88 -11.73
CA ILE A 221 -10.67 4.84 -10.95
C ILE A 221 -9.26 4.31 -10.70
N ALA A 222 -9.11 3.05 -10.30
CA ALA A 222 -7.80 2.42 -10.10
C ALA A 222 -6.97 2.39 -11.40
N ALA A 223 -7.61 2.11 -12.54
CA ALA A 223 -6.94 2.16 -13.85
C ALA A 223 -6.48 3.58 -14.21
N GLN A 224 -7.32 4.60 -14.00
CA GLN A 224 -6.95 6.01 -14.21
C GLN A 224 -5.79 6.44 -13.30
N GLN A 225 -5.81 6.01 -12.04
CA GLN A 225 -4.71 6.28 -11.10
C GLN A 225 -3.41 5.59 -11.53
N ALA A 226 -3.48 4.32 -11.93
CA ALA A 226 -2.32 3.57 -12.40
C ALA A 226 -1.72 4.20 -13.67
N GLN A 227 -2.56 4.63 -14.61
CA GLN A 227 -2.13 5.35 -15.81
C GLN A 227 -1.43 6.66 -15.45
N TRP A 228 -2.05 7.48 -14.59
CA TRP A 228 -1.46 8.74 -14.15
C TRP A 228 -0.11 8.54 -13.45
N SER A 229 0.02 7.55 -12.58
CA SER A 229 1.30 7.20 -11.95
C SER A 229 2.35 6.75 -12.97
N GLN A 230 1.95 6.02 -14.02
CA GLN A 230 2.86 5.61 -15.10
C GLN A 230 3.30 6.79 -15.97
N ASP A 231 2.41 7.74 -16.24
CA ASP A 231 2.73 8.93 -17.04
C ASP A 231 3.67 9.86 -16.26
N MET A 232 3.38 10.14 -14.99
CA MET A 232 4.30 10.90 -14.13
C MET A 232 5.65 10.20 -14.01
N ALA A 233 5.67 8.88 -13.88
CA ALA A 233 6.90 8.09 -13.84
C ALA A 233 7.66 8.08 -15.17
N GLN A 234 7.20 8.71 -16.25
CA GLN A 234 8.00 8.95 -17.46
C GLN A 234 8.68 10.33 -17.46
N GLN A 235 8.24 11.23 -16.57
CA GLN A 235 8.73 12.60 -16.52
C GLN A 235 10.00 12.70 -15.67
N ALA A 236 11.13 12.97 -16.33
CA ALA A 236 12.45 13.00 -15.67
C ALA A 236 12.53 14.03 -14.52
N GLU A 237 11.93 15.21 -14.71
CA GLU A 237 11.93 16.27 -13.70
C GLU A 237 11.07 15.89 -12.47
N TRP A 238 9.90 15.27 -12.68
CA TRP A 238 9.10 14.73 -11.59
C TRP A 238 9.83 13.60 -10.88
N GLN A 239 10.41 12.64 -11.62
CA GLN A 239 11.18 11.54 -11.03
C GLN A 239 12.32 12.05 -10.17
N ALA A 240 13.05 13.06 -10.64
CA ALA A 240 14.12 13.67 -9.90
C ALA A 240 13.57 14.30 -8.60
N TYR A 241 12.49 15.09 -8.68
CA TYR A 241 11.84 15.65 -7.49
C TYR A 241 11.38 14.55 -6.51
N HIS A 242 10.67 13.55 -7.02
CA HIS A 242 10.14 12.42 -6.26
C HIS A 242 11.25 11.68 -5.52
N GLN A 243 12.34 11.31 -6.19
CA GLN A 243 13.44 10.56 -5.57
C GLN A 243 14.08 11.30 -4.38
N GLU A 244 14.14 12.64 -4.44
CA GLU A 244 14.66 13.45 -3.33
C GLU A 244 13.72 13.47 -2.12
N HIS A 245 12.40 13.36 -2.33
CA HIS A 245 11.38 13.51 -1.29
C HIS A 245 10.68 12.19 -0.91
N GLU A 246 10.90 11.11 -1.66
CA GLU A 246 10.15 9.86 -1.56
C GLU A 246 10.22 9.27 -0.15
N ALA A 247 11.39 9.30 0.48
CA ALA A 247 11.54 8.74 1.82
C ALA A 247 10.69 9.47 2.86
N GLN A 248 10.58 10.80 2.74
CA GLN A 248 9.76 11.62 3.63
C GLN A 248 8.27 11.43 3.33
N GLU A 249 7.86 11.51 2.07
CA GLU A 249 6.48 11.31 1.66
C GLU A 249 5.98 9.91 2.03
N ARG A 250 6.80 8.87 1.78
CA ARG A 250 6.46 7.50 2.16
C ARG A 250 6.27 7.36 3.66
N ALA A 251 7.16 7.95 4.47
CA ALA A 251 7.02 7.91 5.92
C ALA A 251 5.75 8.63 6.40
N GLN A 252 5.45 9.79 5.81
CA GLN A 252 4.27 10.59 6.12
C GLN A 252 2.97 9.84 5.82
N TRP A 253 2.90 9.12 4.69
CA TRP A 253 1.68 8.46 4.23
C TRP A 253 1.58 6.97 4.61
N GLN A 254 2.61 6.38 5.22
CA GLN A 254 2.66 4.94 5.48
C GLN A 254 1.49 4.46 6.36
N GLU A 255 1.17 5.20 7.42
CA GLU A 255 0.08 4.83 8.34
C GLU A 255 -1.30 4.95 7.68
N GLU A 256 -1.50 6.00 6.89
CA GLU A 256 -2.73 6.20 6.11
C GLU A 256 -2.90 5.09 5.07
N ALA A 257 -1.84 4.76 4.33
CA ALA A 257 -1.84 3.69 3.34
C ALA A 257 -2.21 2.32 3.94
N GLN A 258 -1.66 1.98 5.11
CA GLN A 258 -2.00 0.72 5.79
C GLN A 258 -3.45 0.69 6.23
N ARG A 259 -3.94 1.81 6.76
CA ARG A 259 -5.32 1.95 7.22
C ARG A 259 -6.31 1.77 6.06
N ARG A 260 -6.08 2.48 4.96
CA ARG A 260 -6.89 2.43 3.75
C ARG A 260 -6.83 1.07 3.06
N ALA A 261 -5.68 0.39 3.09
CA ALA A 261 -5.59 -1.00 2.64
C ALA A 261 -6.48 -1.96 3.46
N MET A 262 -6.58 -1.78 4.77
CA MET A 262 -7.49 -2.59 5.60
C MET A 262 -8.97 -2.27 5.31
N GLU A 263 -9.33 -1.00 5.07
CA GLU A 263 -10.68 -0.62 4.65
C GLU A 263 -11.05 -1.24 3.30
N ALA A 264 -10.15 -1.18 2.32
CA ALA A 264 -10.35 -1.80 1.02
C ALA A 264 -10.57 -3.32 1.14
N GLN A 265 -9.82 -4.00 2.00
CA GLN A 265 -10.00 -5.43 2.28
C GLN A 265 -11.35 -5.73 2.95
N GLN A 266 -11.76 -4.93 3.93
CA GLN A 266 -13.06 -5.09 4.59
C GLN A 266 -14.21 -4.85 3.61
N PHE A 267 -14.11 -3.83 2.76
CA PHE A 267 -15.07 -3.57 1.70
C PHE A 267 -15.14 -4.74 0.71
N ALA A 268 -14.00 -5.27 0.26
CA ALA A 268 -13.95 -6.41 -0.63
C ALA A 268 -14.60 -7.66 -0.03
N ALA A 269 -14.35 -7.95 1.25
CA ALA A 269 -15.02 -9.03 1.97
C ALA A 269 -16.53 -8.82 2.07
N TRP A 270 -16.98 -7.60 2.37
CA TRP A 270 -18.40 -7.25 2.42
C TRP A 270 -19.10 -7.37 1.06
N GLN A 271 -18.40 -7.01 -0.02
CA GLN A 271 -18.88 -7.19 -1.39
C GLN A 271 -19.02 -8.67 -1.77
N GLN A 272 -18.09 -9.53 -1.34
CA GLN A 272 -18.14 -10.97 -1.64
C GLN A 272 -19.38 -11.66 -1.08
N VAL A 273 -19.92 -11.16 0.04
CA VAL A 273 -21.18 -11.63 0.64
C VAL A 273 -22.40 -10.83 0.15
N GLY A 274 -22.27 -10.10 -0.96
CA GLY A 274 -23.37 -9.37 -1.60
C GLY A 274 -23.93 -8.22 -0.77
N PHE A 275 -23.11 -7.59 0.08
CA PHE A 275 -23.51 -6.51 0.98
C PHE A 275 -24.60 -6.91 2.00
N MET A 276 -24.79 -8.21 2.28
CA MET A 276 -25.88 -8.70 3.13
C MET A 276 -25.65 -8.51 4.64
N SER A 277 -24.41 -8.29 5.07
CA SER A 277 -24.09 -7.95 6.47
C SER A 277 -24.11 -6.43 6.68
N PRO A 278 -24.10 -5.92 7.93
CA PRO A 278 -23.89 -4.49 8.18
C PRO A 278 -22.63 -3.97 7.47
N PRO A 279 -22.64 -2.72 6.99
CA PRO A 279 -21.48 -2.13 6.33
C PRO A 279 -20.28 -2.09 7.28
N PRO A 280 -19.04 -2.23 6.75
CA PRO A 280 -17.83 -1.96 7.52
C PRO A 280 -17.91 -0.57 8.16
N ARG A 281 -17.38 -0.45 9.38
CA ARG A 281 -17.32 0.85 10.04
C ARG A 281 -16.32 1.73 9.30
N PRO A 282 -16.67 2.99 8.99
CA PRO A 282 -15.72 3.90 8.39
C PRO A 282 -14.59 4.18 9.38
N VAL A 283 -13.44 4.60 8.85
CA VAL A 283 -12.39 5.15 9.70
C VAL A 283 -12.83 6.50 10.21
N VAL A 284 -12.82 6.64 11.53
CA VAL A 284 -13.03 7.92 12.18
C VAL A 284 -11.67 8.53 12.46
N TYR A 285 -11.40 9.66 11.83
CA TYR A 285 -10.26 10.49 12.19
C TYR A 285 -10.65 11.33 13.40
N SER A 286 -9.88 11.21 14.48
CA SER A 286 -9.86 12.27 15.47
C SER A 286 -9.26 13.49 14.78
N PRO A 287 -9.93 14.66 14.80
CA PRO A 287 -9.32 15.87 14.26
C PRO A 287 -7.97 16.05 14.95
N PRO A 288 -6.88 16.29 14.19
CA PRO A 288 -5.60 16.57 14.81
C PRO A 288 -5.79 17.77 15.76
N PRO A 289 -5.09 17.79 16.92
CA PRO A 289 -5.14 18.97 17.78
C PRO A 289 -4.78 20.20 16.93
N PRO A 290 -5.51 21.32 17.08
CA PRO A 290 -5.25 22.51 16.28
C PRO A 290 -3.77 22.86 16.43
N PRO A 291 -3.05 23.06 15.32
CA PRO A 291 -1.63 23.40 15.41
C PRO A 291 -1.49 24.63 16.30
N PRO A 292 -0.42 24.73 17.11
CA PRO A 292 -0.13 25.97 17.83
C PRO A 292 -0.12 27.10 16.80
N GLN A 293 -0.83 28.20 17.07
CA GLN A 293 -1.04 29.34 16.17
C GLN A 293 0.29 29.91 15.64
N GLN A 294 0.87 29.25 14.65
CA GLN A 294 2.00 29.74 13.90
C GLN A 294 1.43 30.59 12.77
N ARG A 295 1.92 31.82 12.70
CA ARG A 295 1.45 32.86 11.78
C ARG A 295 1.34 32.32 10.34
N PRO A 296 0.36 32.80 9.55
CA PRO A 296 0.15 32.39 8.17
C PRO A 296 1.34 32.86 7.33
N SER A 297 2.39 32.06 7.31
CA SER A 297 3.51 32.16 6.38
C SER A 297 3.29 31.07 5.35
N GLY A 298 3.29 31.47 4.07
CA GLY A 298 2.77 30.69 2.95
C GLY A 298 3.22 29.22 2.92
N TRP A 299 2.28 28.39 2.46
CA TRP A 299 2.31 26.96 2.13
C TRP A 299 3.68 26.28 1.89
N PHE A 300 4.63 26.97 1.26
CA PHE A 300 5.93 26.40 0.89
C PHE A 300 6.94 26.28 2.06
N SER A 301 6.84 27.04 3.16
CA SER A 301 7.93 27.09 4.16
C SER A 301 8.10 25.82 5.00
N ASN A 302 7.04 25.05 5.27
CA ASN A 302 7.17 23.80 6.06
C ASN A 302 7.59 22.60 5.21
N TRP A 303 7.36 22.67 3.90
CA TRP A 303 7.68 21.59 2.96
C TRP A 303 9.00 21.82 2.21
N PHE A 304 9.35 23.07 1.88
CA PHE A 304 10.64 23.45 1.25
C PHE A 304 11.61 24.20 2.18
N GLY A 305 11.16 24.72 3.32
CA GLY A 305 11.85 25.81 4.02
C GLY A 305 12.41 25.49 5.41
N ASN A 306 12.38 24.24 5.85
CA ASN A 306 12.98 23.86 7.14
C ASN A 306 14.24 23.01 7.01
N ASP A 307 14.84 22.87 5.83
CA ASP A 307 16.02 22.02 5.70
C ASP A 307 17.25 22.56 6.41
N ARG A 308 17.35 23.87 6.64
CA ARG A 308 18.50 24.45 7.37
C ARG A 308 18.34 24.31 8.89
N GLN A 309 17.13 24.53 9.42
CA GLN A 309 16.83 24.38 10.84
C GLN A 309 16.63 22.90 11.23
N ARG A 310 16.03 22.08 10.35
CA ARG A 310 16.04 20.61 10.46
C ARG A 310 17.40 20.02 10.17
N GLN A 311 18.30 20.59 9.36
CA GLN A 311 19.69 20.10 9.31
C GLN A 311 20.43 20.37 10.60
N GLU A 312 20.19 21.48 11.30
CA GLU A 312 20.80 21.72 12.61
C GLU A 312 20.19 20.81 13.68
N GLN A 313 18.87 20.65 13.67
CA GLN A 313 18.18 19.74 14.56
C GLN A 313 18.46 18.26 14.21
N GLN A 314 18.67 17.91 12.94
CA GLN A 314 19.15 16.61 12.46
C GLN A 314 20.64 16.45 12.69
N ARG A 315 21.47 17.50 12.76
CA ARG A 315 22.87 17.35 13.20
C ARG A 315 22.92 17.04 14.69
N GLN A 316 22.06 17.68 15.48
CA GLN A 316 21.92 17.37 16.91
C GLN A 316 21.26 16.00 17.13
N GLN A 317 20.19 15.68 16.40
CA GLN A 317 19.54 14.36 16.43
C GLN A 317 20.39 13.29 15.77
N ALA A 318 21.24 13.57 14.78
CA ALA A 318 22.18 12.59 14.20
C ALA A 318 23.39 12.39 15.11
N ALA A 319 23.80 13.37 15.90
CA ALA A 319 24.77 13.16 16.98
C ALA A 319 24.15 12.28 18.08
N PHE A 320 22.92 12.57 18.49
CA PHE A 320 22.19 11.75 19.46
C PHE A 320 21.84 10.36 18.90
N ALA A 321 21.43 10.27 17.64
CA ALA A 321 21.12 9.03 16.94
C ALA A 321 22.37 8.28 16.55
N GLN A 322 23.55 8.89 16.39
CA GLN A 322 24.82 8.16 16.30
C GLN A 322 25.17 7.51 17.64
N GLN A 323 24.95 8.21 18.75
CA GLN A 323 25.13 7.63 20.08
C GLN A 323 24.12 6.52 20.36
N GLN A 324 22.85 6.75 19.99
CA GLN A 324 21.78 5.78 20.13
C GLN A 324 21.94 4.63 19.13
N GLN A 325 22.48 4.85 17.92
CA GLN A 325 22.84 3.82 16.96
C GLN A 325 24.05 3.03 17.41
N ALA A 326 25.03 3.62 18.10
CA ALA A 326 26.12 2.86 18.69
C ALA A 326 25.59 1.91 19.79
N MET A 327 24.69 2.40 20.64
CA MET A 327 24.00 1.56 21.64
C MET A 327 23.07 0.53 20.99
N ALA A 328 22.32 0.92 19.96
CA ALA A 328 21.39 0.05 19.24
C ALA A 328 22.14 -0.98 18.38
N GLN A 329 23.32 -0.66 17.87
CA GLN A 329 24.20 -1.62 17.18
C GLN A 329 24.79 -2.61 18.18
N GLN A 330 25.16 -2.20 19.40
CA GLN A 330 25.53 -3.14 20.45
C GLN A 330 24.34 -4.02 20.87
N ALA A 331 23.15 -3.45 21.05
CA ALA A 331 21.94 -4.20 21.39
C ALA A 331 21.47 -5.10 20.24
N ALA A 332 21.62 -4.68 18.99
CA ALA A 332 21.31 -5.45 17.80
C ALA A 332 22.33 -6.57 17.59
N PHE A 333 23.62 -6.33 17.88
CA PHE A 333 24.65 -7.37 17.86
C PHE A 333 24.38 -8.43 18.94
N GLN A 334 23.97 -8.02 20.15
CA GLN A 334 23.55 -8.95 21.20
C GLN A 334 22.28 -9.73 20.80
N ARG A 335 21.26 -9.05 20.26
CA ARG A 335 20.04 -9.71 19.75
C ARG A 335 20.32 -10.65 18.57
N ALA A 336 21.21 -10.27 17.65
CA ALA A 336 21.64 -11.12 16.54
C ALA A 336 22.39 -12.36 17.03
N ARG A 337 23.23 -12.23 18.07
CA ARG A 337 23.84 -13.38 18.74
C ARG A 337 22.78 -14.28 19.36
N GLN A 338 21.83 -13.73 20.12
CA GLN A 338 20.75 -14.51 20.72
C GLN A 338 19.86 -15.19 19.69
N GLN A 339 19.52 -14.50 18.60
CA GLN A 339 18.74 -15.05 17.48
C GLN A 339 19.52 -16.12 16.72
N ALA A 340 20.83 -15.96 16.52
CA ALA A 340 21.68 -16.97 15.92
C ALA A 340 21.73 -18.24 16.79
N THR A 341 21.85 -18.10 18.12
CA THR A 341 21.78 -19.23 19.05
C THR A 341 20.41 -19.90 19.00
N MET A 342 19.32 -19.12 18.99
CA MET A 342 17.95 -19.65 18.86
C MET A 342 17.74 -20.37 17.53
N GLN A 343 18.19 -19.81 16.40
CA GLN A 343 18.11 -20.46 15.09
C GLN A 343 18.92 -21.75 15.06
N GLN A 344 20.09 -21.78 15.68
CA GLN A 344 20.91 -22.99 15.76
C GLN A 344 20.20 -24.08 16.57
N GLN A 345 19.53 -23.70 17.67
CA GLN A 345 18.73 -24.61 18.48
C GLN A 345 17.47 -25.10 17.73
N GLN A 346 16.82 -24.21 16.98
CA GLN A 346 15.66 -24.56 16.14
C GLN A 346 16.05 -25.48 14.98
N GLN A 347 17.22 -25.27 14.36
CA GLN A 347 17.74 -26.18 13.33
C GLN A 347 18.06 -27.56 13.90
N GLN A 348 18.60 -27.64 15.12
CA GLN A 348 18.80 -28.92 15.79
C GLN A 348 17.47 -29.63 16.07
N GLN A 349 16.45 -28.91 16.56
CA GLN A 349 15.12 -29.48 16.76
C GLN A 349 14.47 -29.90 15.43
N PHE A 350 14.61 -29.12 14.37
CA PHE A 350 14.07 -29.45 13.06
C PHE A 350 14.77 -30.68 12.45
N MET A 351 16.08 -30.81 12.61
CA MET A 351 16.82 -32.03 12.22
C MET A 351 16.32 -33.26 12.99
N GLN A 352 16.10 -33.12 14.30
CA GLN A 352 15.60 -34.21 15.15
C GLN A 352 14.16 -34.62 14.76
N GLN A 353 13.31 -33.63 14.47
CA GLN A 353 11.94 -33.87 14.01
C GLN A 353 11.92 -34.50 12.61
N ARG A 354 12.83 -34.09 11.72
CA ARG A 354 12.95 -34.67 10.37
C ARG A 354 13.42 -36.12 10.43
N GLN A 355 14.33 -36.47 11.35
CA GLN A 355 14.72 -37.87 11.58
C GLN A 355 13.54 -38.70 12.09
N GLN A 356 12.73 -38.19 13.03
CA GLN A 356 11.52 -38.89 13.47
C GLN A 356 10.50 -39.05 12.33
N GLN A 357 10.28 -38.02 11.52
CA GLN A 357 9.37 -38.11 10.37
C GLN A 357 9.86 -39.13 9.33
N GLN A 358 11.17 -39.20 9.07
CA GLN A 358 11.74 -40.21 8.18
C GLN A 358 11.54 -41.62 8.74
N PHE A 359 11.72 -41.81 10.04
CA PHE A 359 11.46 -43.09 10.71
C PHE A 359 9.98 -43.51 10.57
N PHE A 360 9.03 -42.62 10.86
CA PHE A 360 7.60 -42.90 10.69
C PHE A 360 7.18 -43.11 9.23
N ALA A 361 7.78 -42.37 8.29
CA ALA A 361 7.53 -42.56 6.86
C ALA A 361 8.01 -43.94 6.39
N GLN A 362 9.19 -44.38 6.86
CA GLN A 362 9.72 -45.71 6.54
C GLN A 362 8.84 -46.82 7.14
N GLN A 363 8.36 -46.65 8.38
CA GLN A 363 7.44 -47.59 9.02
C GLN A 363 6.09 -47.68 8.28
N ARG A 364 5.53 -46.53 7.85
CA ARG A 364 4.30 -46.50 7.05
C ARG A 364 4.47 -47.17 5.69
N ALA A 365 5.58 -46.91 5.00
CA ALA A 365 5.89 -47.56 3.74
C ALA A 365 5.98 -49.09 3.89
N GLN A 366 6.57 -49.56 4.99
CA GLN A 366 6.65 -50.99 5.29
C GLN A 366 5.26 -51.60 5.56
N GLN A 367 4.40 -50.93 6.35
CA GLN A 367 3.01 -51.37 6.55
C GLN A 367 2.20 -51.40 5.26
N GLN A 368 2.30 -50.36 4.42
CA GLN A 368 1.60 -50.32 3.14
C GLN A 368 2.06 -51.44 2.20
N SER A 369 3.35 -51.77 2.19
CA SER A 369 3.87 -52.88 1.40
C SER A 369 3.30 -54.24 1.86
N GLN A 370 3.14 -54.44 3.18
CA GLN A 370 2.51 -55.65 3.72
C GLN A 370 1.02 -55.72 3.38
N GLN A 371 0.28 -54.61 3.47
CA GLN A 371 -1.13 -54.56 3.07
C GLN A 371 -1.31 -54.83 1.56
N ALA A 372 -0.45 -54.23 0.72
CA ALA A 372 -0.47 -54.46 -0.72
C ALA A 372 -0.13 -55.93 -1.07
N ALA A 373 0.82 -56.55 -0.37
CA ALA A 373 1.13 -57.97 -0.53
C ALA A 373 -0.07 -58.87 -0.15
N MET A 374 -0.76 -58.54 0.94
CA MET A 374 -1.95 -59.27 1.40
C MET A 374 -3.12 -59.15 0.41
N GLN A 375 -3.35 -57.97 -0.15
CA GLN A 375 -4.36 -57.76 -1.20
C GLN A 375 -4.03 -58.52 -2.49
N ARG A 376 -2.75 -58.57 -2.89
CA ARG A 376 -2.31 -59.39 -4.04
C ARG A 376 -2.56 -60.87 -3.79
N ALA A 377 -2.28 -61.37 -2.60
CA ALA A 377 -2.56 -62.76 -2.23
C ALA A 377 -4.06 -63.07 -2.27
N GLN A 378 -4.92 -62.16 -1.77
CA GLN A 378 -6.37 -62.30 -1.86
C GLN A 378 -6.88 -62.33 -3.30
N MET A 379 -6.38 -61.44 -4.16
CA MET A 379 -6.73 -61.44 -5.59
C MET A 379 -6.31 -62.73 -6.29
N GLN A 380 -5.11 -63.25 -6.01
CA GLN A 380 -4.67 -64.53 -6.58
C GLN A 380 -5.57 -65.69 -6.15
N MET A 381 -6.00 -65.71 -4.89
CA MET A 381 -6.91 -66.73 -4.37
C MET A 381 -8.32 -66.63 -5.01
N ALA A 382 -8.82 -65.41 -5.22
CA ALA A 382 -10.08 -65.17 -5.92
C ALA A 382 -10.01 -65.61 -7.39
N GLN A 383 -8.87 -65.36 -8.05
CA GLN A 383 -8.64 -65.75 -9.44
C GLN A 383 -8.56 -67.27 -9.61
N GLN A 384 -7.94 -67.99 -8.66
CA GLN A 384 -7.95 -69.46 -8.63
C GLN A 384 -9.37 -70.02 -8.43
N ARG A 385 -10.17 -69.44 -7.52
CA ARG A 385 -11.58 -69.84 -7.35
C ARG A 385 -12.40 -69.60 -8.62
N ALA A 386 -12.19 -68.49 -9.30
CA ALA A 386 -12.89 -68.18 -10.55
C ALA A 386 -12.55 -69.19 -11.66
N GLN A 387 -11.28 -69.60 -11.76
CA GLN A 387 -10.86 -70.65 -12.72
C GLN A 387 -11.45 -72.02 -12.39
N GLN A 388 -11.52 -72.39 -11.10
CA GLN A 388 -12.17 -73.65 -10.68
C GLN A 388 -13.68 -73.64 -10.96
N ALA A 389 -14.37 -72.52 -10.70
CA ALA A 389 -15.79 -72.38 -11.01
C ALA A 389 -16.07 -72.44 -12.52
N ALA A 390 -15.21 -71.83 -13.34
CA ALA A 390 -15.32 -71.89 -14.81
C ALA A 390 -15.18 -73.33 -15.34
N MET A 391 -14.24 -74.12 -14.79
CA MET A 391 -14.09 -75.53 -15.15
C MET A 391 -15.31 -76.38 -14.73
N GLN A 392 -15.90 -76.14 -13.57
CA GLN A 392 -17.12 -76.83 -13.12
C GLN A 392 -18.34 -76.47 -13.98
N HIS A 393 -18.44 -75.22 -14.45
CA HIS A 393 -19.50 -74.80 -15.36
C HIS A 393 -19.35 -75.44 -16.75
N ALA A 394 -18.12 -75.55 -17.26
CA ALA A 394 -17.85 -76.19 -18.55
C ALA A 394 -18.22 -77.68 -18.56
N SER A 395 -17.95 -78.42 -17.47
CA SER A 395 -18.32 -79.84 -17.36
C SER A 395 -19.83 -80.05 -17.23
N MET A 396 -20.54 -79.18 -16.50
CA MET A 396 -22.01 -79.21 -16.43
C MET A 396 -22.68 -78.94 -17.80
N GLN A 397 -22.12 -78.03 -18.61
CA GLN A 397 -22.64 -77.78 -19.95
C GLN A 397 -22.49 -78.97 -20.90
N GLN A 398 -21.40 -79.74 -20.78
CA GLN A 398 -21.24 -80.98 -21.54
C GLN A 398 -22.23 -82.07 -21.13
N ALA A 399 -22.55 -82.20 -19.84
CA ALA A 399 -23.57 -83.15 -19.34
C ALA A 399 -24.99 -82.76 -19.80
N ALA A 400 -25.32 -81.46 -19.80
CA ALA A 400 -26.61 -80.97 -20.28
C ALA A 400 -26.82 -81.19 -21.79
N MET A 401 -25.75 -81.11 -22.60
CA MET A 401 -25.84 -81.39 -24.04
C MET A 401 -26.13 -82.86 -24.35
N GLN A 402 -25.55 -83.81 -23.59
CA GLN A 402 -25.83 -85.24 -23.79
C GLN A 402 -27.28 -85.60 -23.42
N HIS A 403 -27.85 -84.96 -22.39
CA HIS A 403 -29.24 -85.19 -21.98
C HIS A 403 -30.25 -84.60 -22.99
N ALA A 404 -29.95 -83.44 -23.56
CA ALA A 404 -30.76 -82.81 -24.60
C ALA A 404 -30.79 -83.61 -25.92
N GLN A 405 -29.74 -84.40 -26.21
CA GLN A 405 -29.67 -85.22 -27.42
C GLN A 405 -30.55 -86.48 -27.32
N MET A 406 -30.68 -87.08 -26.12
CA MET A 406 -31.59 -88.21 -25.87
C MET A 406 -33.08 -87.78 -25.90
N GLN A 407 -33.40 -86.61 -25.35
CA GLN A 407 -34.77 -86.08 -25.35
C GLN A 407 -35.28 -85.73 -26.76
N ARG A 408 -34.39 -85.30 -27.68
CA ARG A 408 -34.75 -85.01 -29.08
C ARG A 408 -35.16 -86.25 -29.87
N MET A 409 -34.62 -87.44 -29.55
CA MET A 409 -35.01 -88.69 -30.21
C MET A 409 -36.38 -89.19 -29.75
N ALA A 410 -36.73 -89.01 -28.46
CA ALA A 410 -38.03 -89.41 -27.92
C ALA A 410 -39.19 -88.51 -28.37
N MET A 411 -38.93 -87.23 -28.65
CA MET A 411 -39.96 -86.26 -29.03
C MET A 411 -40.29 -86.27 -30.54
N GLN A 412 -39.43 -86.87 -31.38
CA GLN A 412 -39.64 -86.96 -32.84
C GLN A 412 -40.73 -87.95 -33.27
N GLN A 413 -41.07 -88.95 -32.44
CA GLN A 413 -42.09 -89.96 -32.78
C GLN A 413 -43.52 -89.51 -32.45
N ALA A 414 -43.73 -88.63 -31.46
CA ALA A 414 -45.07 -88.26 -31.00
C ALA A 414 -45.67 -87.03 -31.71
N GLN A 415 -44.85 -86.27 -32.44
CA GLN A 415 -45.23 -84.95 -32.98
C GLN A 415 -45.39 -84.93 -34.51
N GLN A 416 -45.48 -86.09 -35.15
CA GLN A 416 -45.66 -86.16 -36.61
C GLN A 416 -47.11 -85.96 -37.09
N GLN A 417 -48.14 -86.11 -36.25
CA GLN A 417 -49.49 -86.34 -36.83
C GLN A 417 -50.57 -85.28 -36.65
N ALA A 418 -50.54 -84.33 -35.70
CA ALA A 418 -51.79 -83.57 -35.48
C ALA A 418 -51.71 -82.04 -35.32
N GLN A 419 -50.55 -81.45 -35.02
CA GLN A 419 -50.49 -80.02 -34.66
C GLN A 419 -49.46 -79.21 -35.47
N ALA A 420 -48.99 -79.76 -36.59
CA ALA A 420 -47.87 -79.24 -37.37
C ALA A 420 -48.13 -77.95 -38.18
N ARG A 421 -49.37 -77.45 -38.29
CA ARG A 421 -49.68 -76.34 -39.22
C ARG A 421 -50.17 -75.04 -38.59
N ALA A 422 -50.75 -75.04 -37.39
CA ALA A 422 -51.31 -73.82 -36.79
C ALA A 422 -50.44 -73.20 -35.68
N ALA A 423 -49.63 -73.99 -34.96
CA ALA A 423 -48.77 -73.48 -33.88
C ALA A 423 -47.41 -72.91 -34.38
N ASN A 424 -46.95 -73.33 -35.57
CA ASN A 424 -45.62 -73.01 -36.08
C ASN A 424 -45.42 -71.51 -36.39
N GLN A 425 -46.46 -70.80 -36.81
CA GLN A 425 -46.35 -69.37 -37.14
C GLN A 425 -46.31 -68.46 -35.90
N ARG A 426 -47.06 -68.80 -34.84
CA ARG A 426 -47.02 -68.02 -33.57
C ARG A 426 -45.77 -68.31 -32.74
N ALA A 427 -45.27 -69.54 -32.76
CA ALA A 427 -44.01 -69.90 -32.09
C ALA A 427 -42.79 -69.24 -32.76
N GLN A 428 -42.72 -69.21 -34.09
CA GLN A 428 -41.61 -68.55 -34.80
C GLN A 428 -41.56 -67.04 -34.55
N MET A 429 -42.72 -66.37 -34.47
CA MET A 429 -42.75 -64.93 -34.24
C MET A 429 -42.31 -64.55 -32.81
N MET A 430 -42.76 -65.30 -31.79
CA MET A 430 -42.28 -65.09 -30.41
C MET A 430 -40.81 -65.46 -30.24
N GLN A 431 -40.34 -66.54 -30.89
CA GLN A 431 -38.93 -66.94 -30.81
C GLN A 431 -38.01 -65.92 -31.49
N GLN A 432 -38.44 -65.32 -32.60
CA GLN A 432 -37.70 -64.24 -33.26
C GLN A 432 -37.68 -62.96 -32.43
N GLN A 433 -38.76 -62.65 -31.70
CA GLN A 433 -38.82 -61.49 -30.81
C GLN A 433 -37.94 -61.69 -29.55
N GLN A 434 -37.91 -62.90 -28.99
CA GLN A 434 -37.02 -63.23 -27.87
C GLN A 434 -35.55 -63.25 -28.30
N ALA A 435 -35.24 -63.78 -29.49
CA ALA A 435 -33.88 -63.73 -30.04
C ALA A 435 -33.41 -62.28 -30.27
N ARG A 436 -34.26 -61.40 -30.79
CA ARG A 436 -33.93 -59.97 -30.94
C ARG A 436 -33.70 -59.30 -29.59
N ARG A 437 -34.56 -59.53 -28.59
CA ARG A 437 -34.36 -58.97 -27.23
C ARG A 437 -33.08 -59.49 -26.56
N ALA A 438 -32.76 -60.77 -26.72
CA ALA A 438 -31.52 -61.33 -26.20
C ALA A 438 -30.28 -60.72 -26.89
N GLN A 439 -30.35 -60.51 -28.21
CA GLN A 439 -29.27 -59.90 -28.98
C GLN A 439 -29.12 -58.40 -28.66
N GLU A 440 -30.22 -57.67 -28.45
CA GLU A 440 -30.22 -56.29 -27.97
C GLU A 440 -29.66 -56.17 -26.56
N GLN A 441 -30.03 -57.07 -25.64
CA GLN A 441 -29.46 -57.10 -24.29
C GLN A 441 -27.98 -57.43 -24.29
N GLN A 442 -27.52 -58.34 -25.17
CA GLN A 442 -26.12 -58.67 -25.30
C GLN A 442 -25.29 -57.51 -25.87
N MET A 443 -25.82 -56.79 -26.87
CA MET A 443 -25.18 -55.58 -27.39
C MET A 443 -25.17 -54.44 -26.36
N ALA A 444 -26.25 -54.25 -25.60
CA ALA A 444 -26.30 -53.26 -24.53
C ALA A 444 -25.28 -53.57 -23.41
N ALA A 445 -25.14 -54.84 -23.02
CA ALA A 445 -24.16 -55.28 -22.03
C ALA A 445 -22.71 -55.09 -22.55
N GLN A 446 -22.43 -55.40 -23.82
CA GLN A 446 -21.12 -55.15 -24.43
C GLN A 446 -20.80 -53.65 -24.49
N HIS A 447 -21.75 -52.81 -24.86
CA HIS A 447 -21.56 -51.35 -24.85
C HIS A 447 -21.30 -50.80 -23.44
N GLN A 448 -22.01 -51.30 -22.43
CA GLN A 448 -21.74 -50.90 -21.04
C GLN A 448 -20.36 -51.35 -20.56
N ALA A 449 -19.94 -52.58 -20.87
CA ALA A 449 -18.60 -53.06 -20.53
C ALA A 449 -17.49 -52.26 -21.22
N ALA A 450 -17.67 -51.94 -22.51
CA ALA A 450 -16.73 -51.10 -23.27
C ALA A 450 -16.65 -49.67 -22.70
N ALA A 451 -17.79 -49.07 -22.34
CA ALA A 451 -17.83 -47.74 -21.73
C ALA A 451 -17.16 -47.72 -20.35
N GLN A 452 -17.33 -48.77 -19.55
CA GLN A 452 -16.66 -48.90 -18.24
C GLN A 452 -15.15 -49.07 -18.41
N ALA A 453 -14.70 -49.89 -19.36
CA ALA A 453 -13.27 -50.05 -19.68
C ALA A 453 -12.62 -48.73 -20.13
N GLN A 454 -13.31 -47.96 -20.99
CA GLN A 454 -12.82 -46.63 -21.41
C GLN A 454 -12.75 -45.64 -20.25
N ARG A 455 -13.74 -45.63 -19.34
CA ARG A 455 -13.70 -44.78 -18.13
C ARG A 455 -12.54 -45.16 -17.21
N ALA A 456 -12.29 -46.44 -17.01
CA ALA A 456 -11.17 -46.93 -16.20
C ALA A 456 -9.81 -46.52 -16.81
N GLN A 457 -9.64 -46.65 -18.14
CA GLN A 457 -8.43 -46.18 -18.83
C GLN A 457 -8.25 -44.66 -18.72
N ALA A 458 -9.31 -43.88 -18.91
CA ALA A 458 -9.26 -42.42 -18.78
C ALA A 458 -8.97 -41.94 -17.35
N GLN A 459 -9.38 -42.71 -16.33
CA GLN A 459 -9.02 -42.44 -14.93
C GLN A 459 -7.56 -42.79 -14.65
N ALA A 460 -7.07 -43.92 -15.16
CA ALA A 460 -5.66 -44.31 -15.01
C ALA A 460 -4.70 -43.31 -15.68
N GLN A 461 -5.03 -42.80 -16.86
CA GLN A 461 -4.25 -41.77 -17.55
C GLN A 461 -4.22 -40.46 -16.76
N ARG A 462 -5.37 -40.00 -16.24
CA ARG A 462 -5.43 -38.80 -15.40
C ARG A 462 -4.62 -38.95 -14.10
N ALA A 463 -4.64 -40.12 -13.48
CA ALA A 463 -3.84 -40.39 -12.29
C ALA A 463 -2.33 -40.36 -12.59
N GLN A 464 -1.89 -40.92 -13.74
CA GLN A 464 -0.50 -40.83 -14.17
C GLN A 464 -0.07 -39.39 -14.47
N GLU A 465 -0.90 -38.61 -15.16
CA GLU A 465 -0.60 -37.21 -15.46
C GLU A 465 -0.50 -36.36 -14.19
N GLN A 466 -1.40 -36.57 -13.23
CA GLN A 466 -1.33 -35.91 -11.92
C GLN A 466 -0.05 -36.28 -11.15
N ALA A 467 0.36 -37.56 -11.18
CA ALA A 467 1.60 -38.00 -10.56
C ALA A 467 2.84 -37.35 -11.21
N GLN A 468 2.87 -37.24 -12.54
CA GLN A 468 3.95 -36.57 -13.27
C GLN A 468 4.01 -35.07 -12.95
N ARG A 469 2.85 -34.38 -12.92
CA ARG A 469 2.79 -32.96 -12.53
C ARG A 469 3.26 -32.74 -11.09
N ALA A 470 2.91 -33.64 -10.17
CA ALA A 470 3.37 -33.58 -8.78
C ALA A 470 4.90 -33.75 -8.67
N GLN A 471 5.48 -34.68 -9.44
CA GLN A 471 6.94 -34.88 -9.49
C GLN A 471 7.65 -33.67 -10.12
N ALA A 472 7.10 -33.08 -11.19
CA ALA A 472 7.65 -31.88 -11.81
C ALA A 472 7.66 -30.69 -10.85
N MET A 473 6.55 -30.45 -10.12
CA MET A 473 6.51 -29.39 -9.11
C MET A 473 7.50 -29.63 -7.96
N GLN A 474 7.73 -30.88 -7.56
CA GLN A 474 8.73 -31.19 -6.52
C GLN A 474 10.16 -30.91 -7.02
N ALA A 475 10.46 -31.26 -8.28
CA ALA A 475 11.76 -30.96 -8.88
C ALA A 475 12.00 -29.45 -9.02
N GLU A 476 10.98 -28.70 -9.44
CA GLU A 476 11.06 -27.24 -9.57
C GLU A 476 11.26 -26.56 -8.20
N ARG A 477 10.55 -27.01 -7.16
CA ARG A 477 10.75 -26.53 -5.78
C ARG A 477 12.17 -26.82 -5.28
N ALA A 478 12.72 -28.00 -5.57
CA ALA A 478 14.09 -28.34 -5.18
C ALA A 478 15.13 -27.44 -5.89
N GLN A 479 14.95 -27.17 -7.19
CA GLN A 479 15.81 -26.25 -7.93
C GLN A 479 15.67 -24.80 -7.45
N ALA A 480 14.46 -24.35 -7.12
CA ALA A 480 14.23 -23.02 -6.55
C ALA A 480 14.93 -22.86 -5.20
N GLN A 481 14.87 -23.89 -4.34
CA GLN A 481 15.59 -23.91 -3.05
C GLN A 481 17.11 -23.87 -3.23
N GLN A 482 17.67 -24.60 -4.22
CA GLN A 482 19.09 -24.52 -4.52
C GLN A 482 19.52 -23.13 -5.01
N ARG A 483 18.73 -22.51 -5.90
CA ARG A 483 18.98 -21.14 -6.38
C ARG A 483 18.92 -20.12 -5.25
N ALA A 484 17.94 -20.23 -4.35
CA ALA A 484 17.83 -19.37 -3.17
C ALA A 484 19.04 -19.53 -2.23
N MET A 485 19.51 -20.75 -1.99
CA MET A 485 20.72 -20.98 -1.18
C MET A 485 21.97 -20.39 -1.82
N GLN A 486 22.14 -20.51 -3.14
CA GLN A 486 23.27 -19.88 -3.85
C GLN A 486 23.24 -18.36 -3.77
N GLN A 487 22.06 -17.74 -3.99
CA GLN A 487 21.90 -16.29 -3.86
C GLN A 487 22.20 -15.83 -2.43
N GLN A 488 21.75 -16.57 -1.42
CA GLN A 488 22.05 -16.24 -0.02
C GLN A 488 23.54 -16.41 0.32
N ALA A 489 24.23 -17.39 -0.29
CA ALA A 489 25.67 -17.54 -0.13
C ALA A 489 26.44 -16.36 -0.77
N GLN A 490 26.06 -15.94 -1.97
CA GLN A 490 26.65 -14.77 -2.64
C GLN A 490 26.41 -13.48 -1.85
N GLN A 491 25.20 -13.26 -1.33
CA GLN A 491 24.90 -12.12 -0.48
C GLN A 491 25.76 -12.10 0.79
N ARG A 492 25.95 -13.27 1.44
CA ARG A 492 26.83 -13.37 2.62
C ARG A 492 28.29 -13.04 2.26
N GLN A 493 28.77 -13.49 1.11
CA GLN A 493 30.14 -13.18 0.66
C GLN A 493 30.31 -11.68 0.39
N MET A 494 29.34 -11.05 -0.28
CA MET A 494 29.36 -9.60 -0.53
C MET A 494 29.29 -8.79 0.78
N GLN A 495 28.46 -9.21 1.74
CA GLN A 495 28.38 -8.58 3.05
C GLN A 495 29.71 -8.71 3.82
N GLN A 496 30.39 -9.85 3.74
CA GLN A 496 31.71 -10.03 4.35
C GLN A 496 32.76 -9.12 3.71
N GLN A 497 32.76 -8.98 2.38
CA GLN A 497 33.66 -8.06 1.68
C GLN A 497 33.41 -6.61 2.09
N ARG A 498 32.15 -6.17 2.11
CA ARG A 498 31.77 -4.81 2.52
C ARG A 498 32.11 -4.54 3.99
N ALA A 499 31.98 -5.54 4.87
CA ALA A 499 32.37 -5.43 6.26
C ALA A 499 33.90 -5.29 6.42
N GLN A 500 34.68 -6.03 5.64
CA GLN A 500 36.14 -5.91 5.62
C GLN A 500 36.58 -4.54 5.10
N GLU A 501 35.96 -4.05 4.03
CA GLU A 501 36.24 -2.73 3.46
C GLU A 501 35.91 -1.60 4.45
N MET A 502 34.76 -1.66 5.12
CA MET A 502 34.42 -0.72 6.19
C MET A 502 35.39 -0.78 7.37
N ALA A 503 35.88 -1.97 7.75
CA ALA A 503 36.86 -2.11 8.81
C ALA A 503 38.20 -1.45 8.44
N GLN A 504 38.67 -1.65 7.19
CA GLN A 504 39.87 -0.99 6.67
C GLN A 504 39.70 0.54 6.63
N GLN A 505 38.54 1.02 6.18
CA GLN A 505 38.26 2.46 6.14
C GLN A 505 38.24 3.08 7.54
N ARG A 506 37.66 2.40 8.53
CA ARG A 506 37.70 2.85 9.94
C ARG A 506 39.13 2.92 10.47
N GLN A 507 39.96 1.94 10.13
CA GLN A 507 41.36 1.91 10.56
C GLN A 507 42.17 3.06 9.92
N ALA A 508 41.94 3.34 8.63
CA ALA A 508 42.55 4.48 7.95
C ALA A 508 42.11 5.83 8.54
N GLN A 509 40.82 5.98 8.88
CA GLN A 509 40.31 7.18 9.54
C GLN A 509 40.89 7.36 10.95
N ALA A 510 41.06 6.28 11.72
CA ALA A 510 41.69 6.34 13.04
C ALA A 510 43.14 6.83 12.93
N GLN A 511 43.92 6.28 12.01
CA GLN A 511 45.30 6.73 11.75
C GLN A 511 45.37 8.19 11.28
N ALA A 512 44.43 8.63 10.44
CA ALA A 512 44.36 10.02 10.01
C ALA A 512 44.08 10.98 11.19
N ARG A 513 43.19 10.58 12.11
CA ARG A 513 42.90 11.36 13.32
C ARG A 513 44.10 11.45 14.26
N GLU A 514 44.82 10.35 14.48
CA GLU A 514 46.04 10.34 15.28
C GLU A 514 47.10 11.28 14.69
N ARG A 515 47.32 11.25 13.37
CA ARG A 515 48.25 12.16 12.69
C ARG A 515 47.82 13.62 12.83
N ALA A 516 46.54 13.91 12.66
CA ALA A 516 46.00 15.27 12.82
C ALA A 516 46.16 15.78 14.26
N GLN A 517 45.96 14.92 15.27
CA GLN A 517 46.18 15.27 16.67
C GLN A 517 47.66 15.54 16.96
N ALA A 518 48.57 14.73 16.43
CA ALA A 518 50.01 14.94 16.58
C ALA A 518 50.46 16.28 15.95
N GLN A 519 49.97 16.61 14.74
CA GLN A 519 50.24 17.89 14.09
C GLN A 519 49.65 19.07 14.88
N ALA A 520 48.44 18.92 15.42
CA ALA A 520 47.83 19.95 16.25
C ALA A 520 48.61 20.18 17.56
N ALA A 521 49.19 19.13 18.15
CA ALA A 521 50.05 19.26 19.32
C ALA A 521 51.34 20.02 19.00
N GLN A 522 52.01 19.69 17.88
CA GLN A 522 53.21 20.40 17.41
C GLN A 522 52.93 21.90 17.18
N HIS A 523 51.82 22.23 16.52
CA HIS A 523 51.45 23.63 16.31
C HIS A 523 51.16 24.38 17.61
N ARG A 524 50.61 23.72 18.63
CA ARG A 524 50.41 24.35 19.95
C ARG A 524 51.76 24.62 20.62
N GLU A 525 52.70 23.68 20.56
CA GLU A 525 54.05 23.88 21.11
C GLU A 525 54.78 25.05 20.42
N GLU A 526 54.73 25.12 19.09
CA GLU A 526 55.28 26.25 18.33
C GLU A 526 54.61 27.58 18.68
N ALA A 527 53.28 27.60 18.81
CA ALA A 527 52.54 28.80 19.18
C ALA A 527 52.90 29.27 20.59
N MET A 528 53.07 28.35 21.54
CA MET A 528 53.51 28.67 22.91
C MET A 528 54.95 29.21 22.92
N ALA A 529 55.86 28.62 22.15
CA ALA A 529 57.24 29.11 22.03
C ALA A 529 57.28 30.53 21.44
N ARG A 530 56.50 30.81 20.39
CA ARG A 530 56.38 32.16 19.81
C ARG A 530 55.78 33.16 20.79
N ALA A 531 54.76 32.75 21.55
CA ALA A 531 54.14 33.61 22.56
C ALA A 531 55.14 34.00 23.66
N GLN A 532 55.94 33.04 24.15
CA GLN A 532 57.00 33.31 25.13
C GLN A 532 58.07 34.26 24.55
N GLN A 533 58.47 34.07 23.30
CA GLN A 533 59.43 34.96 22.63
C GLN A 533 58.89 36.39 22.51
N MET A 534 57.61 36.55 22.14
CA MET A 534 56.98 37.88 22.09
C MET A 534 56.89 38.55 23.46
N GLN A 535 56.60 37.78 24.52
CA GLN A 535 56.59 38.31 25.89
C GLN A 535 57.98 38.78 26.31
N ALA A 536 59.03 38.01 26.01
CA ALA A 536 60.42 38.41 26.28
C ALA A 536 60.80 39.70 25.55
N GLN A 537 60.43 39.83 24.27
CA GLN A 537 60.67 41.06 23.49
C GLN A 537 59.91 42.27 24.06
N ARG A 538 58.65 42.09 24.48
CA ARG A 538 57.89 43.16 25.14
C ARG A 538 58.51 43.59 26.46
N ALA A 539 58.97 42.65 27.28
CA ALA A 539 59.65 42.95 28.53
C ALA A 539 60.95 43.75 28.29
N GLN A 540 61.74 43.38 27.27
CA GLN A 540 62.94 44.14 26.88
C GLN A 540 62.61 45.56 26.40
N ALA A 541 61.58 45.71 25.55
CA ALA A 541 61.15 47.02 25.07
C ALA A 541 60.65 47.92 26.22
N GLN A 542 59.91 47.36 27.17
CA GLN A 542 59.46 48.08 28.37
C GLN A 542 60.63 48.52 29.25
N ALA A 543 61.61 47.64 29.47
CA ALA A 543 62.82 47.98 30.22
C ALA A 543 63.62 49.12 29.54
N GLN A 544 63.76 49.09 28.21
CA GLN A 544 64.40 50.17 27.46
C GLN A 544 63.64 51.49 27.56
N HIS A 545 62.30 51.45 27.50
CA HIS A 545 61.48 52.64 27.64
C HIS A 545 61.57 53.25 29.04
N GLN A 546 61.55 52.43 30.09
CA GLN A 546 61.76 52.89 31.47
C GLN A 546 63.14 53.50 31.67
N ALA A 547 64.19 52.90 31.09
CA ALA A 547 65.53 53.46 31.14
C ALA A 547 65.62 54.83 30.43
N GLN A 548 64.95 55.01 29.28
CA GLN A 548 64.88 56.31 28.59
C GLN A 548 64.13 57.36 29.41
N MET A 549 62.99 57.01 30.01
CA MET A 549 62.22 57.90 30.88
C MET A 549 63.03 58.32 32.12
N ALA A 550 63.75 57.37 32.74
CA ALA A 550 64.64 57.68 33.87
C ALA A 550 65.76 58.64 33.46
N ALA A 551 66.38 58.42 32.30
CA ALA A 551 67.41 59.32 31.78
C ALA A 551 66.87 60.73 31.46
N GLN A 552 65.65 60.84 30.93
CA GLN A 552 64.99 62.13 30.69
C GLN A 552 64.70 62.88 31.99
N HIS A 553 64.15 62.21 33.00
CA HIS A 553 63.91 62.82 34.30
C HIS A 553 65.19 63.29 34.98
N GLN A 554 66.28 62.53 34.84
CA GLN A 554 67.58 62.92 35.37
C GLN A 554 68.12 64.17 34.67
N ALA A 555 67.99 64.25 33.33
CA ALA A 555 68.34 65.43 32.56
C ALA A 555 67.46 66.66 32.88
N GLU A 556 66.17 66.46 33.15
CA GLU A 556 65.27 67.53 33.61
C GLU A 556 65.62 68.02 35.02
N GLN A 557 65.96 67.13 35.94
CA GLN A 557 66.44 67.51 37.28
C GLN A 557 67.75 68.31 37.19
N GLU A 558 68.69 67.90 36.35
CA GLU A 558 69.93 68.65 36.11
C GLU A 558 69.63 70.04 35.52
N ARG A 559 68.68 70.16 34.59
CA ARG A 559 68.22 71.46 34.06
C ARG A 559 67.52 72.32 35.11
N ALA A 560 66.70 71.73 35.96
CA ALA A 560 66.00 72.45 37.03
C ALA A 560 66.99 72.96 38.08
N MET A 561 68.02 72.18 38.43
CA MET A 561 69.11 72.62 39.31
C MET A 561 69.96 73.72 38.65
N ALA A 562 70.23 73.65 37.35
CA ALA A 562 70.92 74.71 36.62
C ALA A 562 70.09 76.01 36.52
N ALA A 563 68.76 75.92 36.41
CA ALA A 563 67.87 77.09 36.39
C ALA A 563 67.77 77.77 37.76
N HIS A 564 67.85 77.02 38.87
CA HIS A 564 67.85 77.61 40.21
C HIS A 564 69.17 78.31 40.57
N ALA A 565 70.29 77.92 39.96
CA ALA A 565 71.58 78.58 40.14
C ALA A 565 71.69 79.98 39.49
N HIS A 566 70.71 80.40 38.66
CA HIS A 566 70.71 81.70 37.98
C HIS A 566 69.80 82.77 38.61
N HIS A 567 69.19 82.52 39.78
CA HIS A 567 68.33 83.51 40.47
C HIS A 567 68.94 84.16 41.73
N GLU A 568 70.18 83.82 42.09
CA GLU A 568 70.96 84.54 43.11
C GLU A 568 72.13 85.29 42.46
N GLY A 569 71.92 86.56 42.12
CA GLY A 569 73.00 87.43 41.66
C GLY A 569 72.51 88.64 40.87
N GLY A 570 72.03 89.68 41.55
CA GLY A 570 71.58 90.89 40.86
C GLY A 570 71.12 92.07 41.71
N HIS A 571 71.79 92.39 42.81
CA HIS A 571 71.71 93.73 43.43
C HIS A 571 73.11 94.16 43.90
N PRO A 572 73.68 95.19 43.24
CA PRO A 572 74.03 96.39 44.00
C PRO A 572 73.78 97.70 43.23
N GLY A 573 73.56 98.79 43.97
CA GLY A 573 73.70 100.17 43.50
C GLY A 573 72.39 100.92 43.34
#